data_AF-M2ST33-F1
#
_entry.id   AF-M2ST33-F1
#
_cell.length_a   1.000
_cell.length_b   1.000
_cell.length_c   1.000
_cell.angle_alpha   90.00
_cell.angle_beta   90.00
_cell.angle_gamma   90.00
#
_symmetry.space_group_name_H-M   'P 1'
#
loop_
_entity.id
_entity.type
_entity.pdbx_description
1 polymer ?
#
loop_
_entity_poly.entity_id
_entity_poly.type
_entity_poly.pdbx_seq_one_letter_code
_entity_poly.pdbx_strand_id
1 'polypeptide(L)'
;MASRLIWMSSEAEMDVQAACSIIWLYQIRVYQVYSKESIDATGPFNIFLDTLVGSNSQFASWIAALARTARTCGGVPLSNVISPSCGQVEGDGPKSYQERQCQEWIKLALQGVSVLIASGDSGVANMVDGNNQCLDASGKVIAAGMASVSLPDFPQTVPMSRLSAQQHYAMEP
;
A
#
# COMPACT_ATOMS: atom_id res chain seq x y z
N MET A 1 24.71 5.91 21.18
CA MET A 1 23.73 5.67 20.11
C MET A 1 23.22 7.02 19.64
N ALA A 2 23.58 7.46 18.43
CA ALA A 2 23.08 8.72 17.89
C ALA A 2 21.68 8.48 17.34
N SER A 3 20.66 8.90 18.08
CA SER A 3 19.27 8.94 17.62
C SER A 3 19.17 10.05 16.58
N ARG A 4 19.22 9.66 15.31
CA ARG A 4 18.88 10.55 14.20
C ARG A 4 17.37 10.72 14.24
N LEU A 5 16.86 11.91 14.54
CA LEU A 5 15.43 12.21 14.43
C LEU A 5 15.07 12.08 12.94
N ILE A 6 14.43 10.98 12.59
CA ILE A 6 13.84 10.77 11.26
C ILE A 6 12.39 11.23 11.42
N TRP A 7 11.99 12.26 10.67
CA TRP A 7 10.58 12.64 10.59
C TRP A 7 9.80 11.49 9.95
N MET A 8 8.95 10.83 10.73
CA MET A 8 7.98 9.85 10.25
C MET A 8 6.61 10.52 10.16
N SER A 9 5.77 10.11 9.22
CA SER A 9 4.36 10.51 9.23
C SER A 9 3.66 9.87 10.42
N SER A 10 2.55 10.45 10.87
CA SER A 10 1.71 9.85 11.92
C SER A 10 1.28 8.42 11.59
N GLU A 11 1.06 8.11 10.30
CA GLU A 11 0.76 6.77 9.82
C GLU A 11 1.93 5.80 10.08
N ALA A 12 3.15 6.16 9.68
CA ALA A 12 4.32 5.33 9.89
C ALA A 12 4.66 5.17 11.38
N GLU A 13 4.39 6.19 12.20
CA GLU A 13 4.54 6.10 13.67
C GLU A 13 3.54 5.10 14.27
N MET A 14 2.28 5.16 13.83
CA MET A 14 1.24 4.24 14.27
C MET A 14 1.55 2.79 13.86
N ASP A 15 2.01 2.57 12.64
CA ASP A 15 2.42 1.24 12.15
C ASP A 15 3.52 0.63 13.03
N VAL A 16 4.56 1.42 13.34
CA VAL A 16 5.68 0.95 14.17
C VAL A 16 5.24 0.71 15.61
N GLN A 17 4.40 1.58 16.19
CA GLN A 17 3.90 1.40 17.55
C GLN A 17 3.01 0.16 17.68
N ALA A 18 2.10 -0.05 16.73
CA ALA A 18 1.25 -1.23 16.66
C ALA A 18 2.09 -2.50 16.52
N ALA A 19 3.04 -2.53 15.58
CA ALA A 19 3.93 -3.67 15.37
C ALA A 19 4.81 -3.95 16.60
N CYS A 20 5.45 -2.92 17.17
CA CYS A 20 6.31 -3.07 18.36
C CYS A 20 5.61 -3.76 19.53
N SER A 21 4.32 -3.48 19.74
CA SER A 21 3.55 -4.09 20.83
C SER A 21 3.29 -5.59 20.63
N ILE A 22 3.24 -6.06 19.38
CA ILE A 22 2.91 -7.45 19.04
C ILE A 22 4.20 -8.28 18.84
N ILE A 23 5.20 -7.73 18.17
CA ILE A 23 6.41 -8.45 17.72
C ILE A 23 7.71 -7.95 18.37
N TRP A 24 7.67 -7.52 19.63
CA TRP A 24 8.78 -6.89 20.35
C TRP A 24 10.13 -7.65 20.34
N LEU A 25 10.13 -8.97 20.17
CA LEU A 25 11.35 -9.81 20.09
C LEU A 25 11.97 -9.89 18.69
N TYR A 26 11.25 -9.45 17.66
CA TYR A 26 11.67 -9.57 16.27
C TYR A 26 12.17 -8.24 15.72
N GLN A 27 13.03 -8.31 14.70
CA GLN A 27 13.55 -7.13 14.02
C GLN A 27 12.46 -6.48 13.17
N ILE A 28 12.21 -5.19 13.39
CA ILE A 28 11.32 -4.38 12.56
C ILE A 28 12.15 -3.61 11.54
N ARG A 29 11.78 -3.71 10.26
CA ARG A 29 12.38 -2.93 9.17
C ARG A 29 11.33 -1.98 8.61
N VAL A 30 11.63 -0.68 8.66
CA VAL A 30 10.79 0.38 8.08
C VAL A 30 11.27 0.67 6.65
N TYR A 31 10.38 0.55 5.67
CA TYR A 31 10.64 0.89 4.28
C TYR A 31 10.14 2.31 4.00
N GLN A 32 11.07 3.26 3.85
CA GLN A 32 10.73 4.64 3.52
C GLN A 32 10.79 4.85 2.01
N VAL A 33 9.61 4.88 1.39
CA VAL A 33 9.45 5.01 -0.07
C VAL A 33 8.81 6.33 -0.48
N TYR A 34 8.39 7.14 0.48
CA TYR A 34 7.71 8.41 0.22
C TYR A 34 8.70 9.53 -0.10
N SER A 35 8.59 10.10 -1.30
CA SER A 35 9.05 11.48 -1.56
C SER A 35 8.00 12.22 -2.39
N LYS A 36 7.87 13.53 -2.16
CA LYS A 36 6.87 14.36 -2.85
C LYS A 36 7.08 14.36 -4.37
N GLU A 37 8.32 14.27 -4.84
CA GLU A 37 8.61 14.20 -6.28
C GLU A 37 8.25 12.86 -6.92
N SER A 38 8.08 11.80 -6.13
CA SER A 38 8.07 10.44 -6.64
C SER A 38 6.68 9.78 -6.65
N ILE A 39 5.75 10.23 -5.81
CA ILE A 39 4.39 9.67 -5.72
C ILE A 39 3.44 10.33 -6.72
N ASP A 40 3.48 11.66 -6.85
CA ASP A 40 2.61 12.42 -7.77
C ASP A 40 2.84 12.04 -9.24
N ALA A 41 4.05 11.57 -9.54
CA ALA A 41 4.45 11.23 -10.89
C ALA A 41 4.28 9.74 -11.18
N THR A 42 4.43 8.88 -10.17
CA THR A 42 4.66 7.45 -10.36
C THR A 42 3.60 6.57 -9.72
N GLY A 43 2.88 7.03 -8.70
CA GLY A 43 1.98 6.19 -7.90
C GLY A 43 2.68 5.54 -6.69
N PRO A 44 1.92 5.25 -5.61
CA PRO A 44 2.46 5.07 -4.25
C PRO A 44 3.29 3.79 -4.06
N PHE A 45 3.04 2.74 -4.85
CA PHE A 45 3.66 1.43 -4.65
C PHE A 45 4.77 1.11 -5.64
N ASN A 46 4.96 1.92 -6.67
CA ASN A 46 5.87 1.56 -7.76
C ASN A 46 7.32 1.47 -7.31
N ILE A 47 7.78 2.45 -6.54
CA ILE A 47 9.15 2.47 -6.01
C ILE A 47 9.33 1.34 -5.02
N PHE A 48 8.36 1.15 -4.11
CA PHE A 48 8.38 0.06 -3.16
C PHE A 48 8.56 -1.30 -3.83
N LEU A 49 7.71 -1.62 -4.80
CA LEU A 49 7.76 -2.92 -5.47
C LEU A 49 9.01 -3.04 -6.37
N ASP A 50 9.41 -1.98 -7.07
CA ASP A 50 10.64 -2.01 -7.87
C ASP A 50 11.88 -2.28 -7.01
N THR A 51 11.96 -1.68 -5.82
CA THR A 51 13.10 -1.89 -4.90
C THR A 51 13.19 -3.30 -4.32
N LEU A 52 12.05 -4.00 -4.19
CA LEU A 52 11.98 -5.33 -3.58
C LEU A 52 12.06 -6.45 -4.59
N VAL A 53 11.14 -6.48 -5.55
CA VAL A 53 10.98 -7.60 -6.49
C VAL A 53 11.67 -7.37 -7.83
N GLY A 54 12.12 -6.14 -8.10
CA GLY A 54 12.70 -5.75 -9.37
C GLY A 54 11.65 -5.74 -10.48
N SER A 55 11.39 -4.56 -11.05
CA SER A 55 10.60 -4.47 -12.27
C SER A 55 11.47 -4.73 -13.50
N ASN A 56 10.85 -4.89 -14.67
CA ASN A 56 11.61 -5.04 -15.91
C ASN A 56 12.44 -3.77 -16.21
N SER A 57 13.52 -3.93 -17.00
CA SER A 57 14.51 -2.88 -17.22
C SER A 57 13.94 -1.60 -17.86
N GLN A 58 12.89 -1.70 -18.67
CA GLN A 58 12.21 -0.53 -19.26
C GLN A 58 11.38 0.22 -18.23
N PHE A 59 10.60 -0.50 -17.43
CA PHE A 59 9.77 0.09 -16.39
C PHE A 59 10.63 0.70 -15.29
N ALA A 60 11.63 -0.02 -14.78
CA ALA A 60 12.56 0.52 -13.79
C ALA A 60 13.27 1.80 -14.29
N SER A 61 13.60 1.86 -15.58
CA SER A 61 14.19 3.06 -16.18
C SER A 61 13.19 4.22 -16.26
N TRP A 62 11.92 3.94 -16.55
CA TRP A 62 10.84 4.93 -16.53
C TRP A 62 10.60 5.48 -15.11
N ILE A 63 10.53 4.59 -14.11
CA ILE A 63 10.43 4.96 -12.69
C ILE A 63 11.61 5.80 -12.24
N ALA A 64 12.84 5.39 -12.55
CA ALA A 64 14.04 6.11 -12.15
C ALA A 64 14.14 7.50 -12.79
N ALA A 65 13.71 7.64 -14.05
CA ALA A 65 13.64 8.94 -14.74
C ALA A 65 12.62 9.88 -14.08
N LEU A 66 11.50 9.31 -13.62
CA LEU A 66 10.38 10.06 -13.08
C LEU A 66 10.59 10.45 -11.61
N ALA A 67 11.03 9.50 -10.79
CA ALA A 67 11.30 9.70 -9.37
C ALA A 67 12.63 10.44 -9.09
N ARG A 68 13.48 10.66 -10.10
CA ARG A 68 14.83 11.25 -9.96
C ARG A 68 15.71 10.57 -8.90
N THR A 69 15.41 9.32 -8.58
CA THR A 69 16.12 8.52 -7.56
C THR A 69 17.10 7.54 -8.21
N ALA A 70 18.21 7.28 -7.53
CA ALA A 70 19.15 6.25 -7.94
C ALA A 70 18.50 4.86 -7.89
N ARG A 71 18.80 4.04 -8.92
CA ARG A 71 18.22 2.72 -9.16
C ARG A 71 18.41 1.78 -7.96
N THR A 72 17.34 1.17 -7.50
CA THR A 72 17.36 -0.13 -6.82
C THR A 72 16.35 -1.01 -7.54
N CYS A 73 16.80 -1.72 -8.58
CA CYS A 73 15.98 -2.66 -9.34
C CYS A 73 16.02 -4.03 -8.63
N GLY A 74 15.45 -4.10 -7.43
CA GLY A 74 15.68 -5.19 -6.50
C GLY A 74 16.99 -5.03 -5.71
N GLY A 75 17.18 -5.93 -4.74
CA GLY A 75 18.40 -6.00 -3.92
C GLY A 75 18.30 -5.31 -2.56
N VAL A 76 17.19 -4.62 -2.27
CA VAL A 76 16.87 -4.26 -0.90
C VAL A 76 16.52 -5.55 -0.14
N PRO A 77 17.05 -5.76 1.07
CA PRO A 77 16.74 -6.97 1.81
C PRO A 77 15.23 -7.07 2.07
N LEU A 78 14.71 -8.26 1.83
CA LEU A 78 13.30 -8.61 1.95
C LEU A 78 12.97 -9.00 3.40
N SER A 79 11.75 -8.71 3.83
CA SER A 79 11.19 -9.18 5.11
C SER A 79 10.22 -10.32 4.83
N ASN A 80 10.16 -11.31 5.73
CA ASN A 80 9.22 -12.44 5.61
C ASN A 80 7.76 -12.01 5.71
N VAL A 81 7.49 -10.93 6.44
CA VAL A 81 6.18 -10.31 6.58
C VAL A 81 6.31 -8.84 6.21
N ILE A 82 5.41 -8.37 5.35
CA ILE A 82 5.32 -6.98 4.90
C ILE A 82 3.90 -6.49 5.19
N SER A 83 3.78 -5.32 5.83
CA SER A 83 2.49 -4.79 6.30
C SER A 83 2.28 -3.33 5.88
N PRO A 84 1.82 -3.07 4.65
CA PRO A 84 1.43 -1.72 4.24
C PRO A 84 0.04 -1.36 4.76
N SER A 85 -0.06 -0.19 5.40
CA SER A 85 -1.30 0.39 5.92
C SER A 85 -1.95 1.40 4.96
N CYS A 86 -1.33 1.68 3.81
CA CYS A 86 -1.84 2.61 2.82
C CYS A 86 -2.39 1.91 1.57
N GLY A 87 -3.35 2.57 0.91
CA GLY A 87 -4.06 2.13 -0.29
C GLY A 87 -4.28 3.27 -1.28
N GLN A 88 -4.87 2.94 -2.42
CA GLN A 88 -5.40 3.88 -3.41
C GLN A 88 -6.69 3.32 -4.00
N VAL A 89 -7.56 4.15 -4.55
CA VAL A 89 -8.84 3.71 -5.14
C VAL A 89 -8.60 2.69 -6.26
N GLU A 90 -9.28 1.53 -6.21
CA GLU A 90 -9.26 0.53 -7.27
C GLU A 90 -10.06 1.05 -8.48
N GLY A 91 -9.35 1.64 -9.44
CA GLY A 91 -9.94 2.41 -10.54
C GLY A 91 -9.19 3.70 -10.84
N ASP A 92 -8.35 4.16 -9.90
CA ASP A 92 -7.47 5.32 -10.09
C ASP A 92 -6.25 4.93 -10.93
N GLY A 93 -6.49 4.84 -12.24
CA GLY A 93 -5.50 4.49 -13.24
C GLY A 93 -5.96 3.40 -14.22
N PRO A 94 -5.27 3.25 -15.36
CA PRO A 94 -5.65 2.29 -16.39
C PRO A 94 -5.59 0.85 -15.88
N LYS A 95 -6.49 0.00 -16.37
CA LYS A 95 -6.54 -1.44 -16.01
C LYS A 95 -5.19 -2.15 -16.13
N SER A 96 -4.42 -1.85 -17.18
CA SER A 96 -3.08 -2.43 -17.40
C SER A 96 -2.08 -2.09 -16.29
N TYR A 97 -2.20 -0.91 -15.68
CA TYR A 97 -1.38 -0.52 -14.55
C TYR A 97 -1.74 -1.33 -13.30
N GLN A 98 -3.03 -1.48 -13.02
CA GLN A 98 -3.50 -2.25 -11.87
C GLN A 98 -3.14 -3.75 -12.00
N GLU A 99 -3.33 -4.34 -13.19
CA GLU A 99 -2.92 -5.74 -13.47
C GLU A 99 -1.42 -5.94 -13.30
N ARG A 100 -0.60 -4.99 -13.74
CA ARG A 100 0.85 -5.02 -13.50
C ARG A 100 1.13 -4.99 -12.00
N GLN A 101 0.54 -4.04 -11.28
CA GLN A 101 0.76 -3.92 -9.84
C GLN A 101 0.34 -5.19 -9.10
N CYS A 102 -0.77 -5.83 -9.48
CA CYS A 102 -1.18 -7.15 -8.97
C CYS A 102 -0.08 -8.20 -9.16
N GLN A 103 0.54 -8.27 -10.34
CA GLN A 103 1.61 -9.23 -10.62
C GLN A 103 2.85 -8.97 -9.76
N GLU A 104 3.20 -7.72 -9.53
CA GLU A 104 4.33 -7.35 -8.66
C GLU A 104 4.07 -7.76 -7.18
N TRP A 105 2.84 -7.59 -6.69
CA TRP A 105 2.45 -8.12 -5.36
C TRP A 105 2.50 -9.65 -5.31
N ILE A 106 2.09 -10.34 -6.38
CA ILE A 106 2.17 -11.81 -6.46
C ILE A 106 3.63 -12.29 -6.47
N LYS A 107 4.58 -11.54 -7.04
CA LYS A 107 6.01 -11.90 -6.97
C LYS A 107 6.52 -11.99 -5.54
N LEU A 108 6.04 -11.15 -4.62
CA LEU A 108 6.37 -11.24 -3.20
C LEU A 108 5.89 -12.57 -2.61
N ALA A 109 4.64 -12.95 -2.90
CA ALA A 109 4.08 -14.23 -2.46
C ALA A 109 4.86 -15.43 -3.02
N LEU A 110 5.31 -15.36 -4.28
CA LEU A 110 6.15 -16.40 -4.90
C LEU A 110 7.54 -16.51 -4.23
N GLN A 111 8.03 -15.44 -3.59
CA GLN A 111 9.26 -15.45 -2.80
C GLN A 111 9.04 -15.90 -1.34
N GLY A 112 7.82 -16.32 -0.98
CA GLY A 112 7.48 -16.78 0.37
C GLY A 112 7.20 -15.65 1.36
N VAL A 113 6.97 -14.42 0.88
CA VAL A 113 6.61 -13.27 1.72
C VAL A 113 5.11 -13.26 1.99
N SER A 114 4.75 -13.12 3.26
CA SER A 114 3.37 -12.82 3.67
C SER A 114 3.14 -11.32 3.61
N VAL A 115 2.10 -10.89 2.89
CA VAL A 115 1.72 -9.48 2.77
C VAL A 115 0.39 -9.26 3.49
N LEU A 116 0.39 -8.37 4.49
CA LEU A 116 -0.78 -8.02 5.30
C LEU A 116 -1.19 -6.59 4.97
N ILE A 117 -2.30 -6.39 4.26
CA ILE A 117 -2.71 -5.04 3.82
C ILE A 117 -3.93 -4.60 4.64
N ALA A 118 -3.89 -3.38 5.17
CA ALA A 118 -5.06 -2.78 5.81
C ALA A 118 -6.22 -2.64 4.82
N SER A 119 -7.45 -2.94 5.23
CA SER A 119 -8.64 -2.96 4.35
C SER A 119 -9.23 -1.58 4.01
N GLY A 120 -8.56 -0.50 4.40
CA GLY A 120 -9.04 0.87 4.26
C GLY A 120 -9.99 1.32 5.37
N ASP A 121 -10.11 2.64 5.53
CA ASP A 121 -10.86 3.30 6.60
C ASP A 121 -12.28 3.74 6.18
N SER A 122 -12.64 3.53 4.91
CA SER A 122 -13.89 4.03 4.30
C SER A 122 -14.99 2.97 4.19
N GLY A 123 -14.78 1.77 4.73
CA GLY A 123 -15.74 0.67 4.68
C GLY A 123 -15.98 0.18 3.26
N VAL A 124 -17.24 0.24 2.79
CA VAL A 124 -17.59 -0.11 1.39
C VAL A 124 -17.36 1.03 0.40
N ALA A 125 -17.10 2.23 0.93
CA ALA A 125 -16.80 3.42 0.15
C ALA A 125 -15.28 3.62 0.05
N ASN A 126 -14.89 4.62 -0.71
CA ASN A 126 -13.52 5.13 -0.76
C ASN A 126 -13.53 6.66 -0.71
N MET A 127 -12.41 7.25 -0.31
CA MET A 127 -12.25 8.69 -0.20
C MET A 127 -11.71 9.25 -1.52
N VAL A 128 -12.56 9.96 -2.26
CA VAL A 128 -12.20 10.65 -3.52
C VAL A 128 -12.47 12.13 -3.33
N ASP A 129 -11.46 12.97 -3.56
CA ASP A 129 -11.50 14.42 -3.33
C ASP A 129 -12.01 14.80 -1.92
N GLY A 130 -11.62 14.01 -0.91
CA GLY A 130 -11.99 14.23 0.50
C GLY A 130 -13.42 13.84 0.87
N ASN A 131 -14.15 13.17 -0.02
CA ASN A 131 -15.53 12.73 0.22
C ASN A 131 -15.66 11.22 0.04
N ASN A 132 -16.52 10.59 0.85
CA ASN A 132 -16.83 9.16 0.69
C ASN A 132 -17.68 8.95 -0.56
N GLN A 133 -17.12 8.20 -1.50
CA GLN A 133 -17.71 7.87 -2.79
C GLN A 133 -17.76 6.35 -2.99
N CYS A 134 -18.73 5.93 -3.80
CA CYS A 134 -19.01 4.54 -4.13
C CYS A 134 -19.30 4.46 -5.63
N LEU A 135 -19.60 3.26 -6.14
CA LEU A 135 -19.95 3.05 -7.54
C LEU A 135 -21.47 2.96 -7.73
N ASP A 136 -21.96 3.49 -8.85
CA ASP A 136 -23.30 3.18 -9.35
C ASP A 136 -23.32 1.83 -10.09
N ALA A 137 -24.51 1.38 -10.51
CA ALA A 137 -24.67 0.12 -11.21
C ALA A 137 -23.94 0.07 -12.58
N SER A 138 -23.55 1.21 -13.13
CA SER A 138 -22.76 1.33 -14.36
C SER A 138 -21.24 1.38 -14.10
N GLY A 139 -20.81 1.37 -12.84
CA GLY A 139 -19.40 1.47 -12.44
C GLY A 139 -18.87 2.91 -12.41
N LYS A 140 -19.75 3.92 -12.39
CA LYS A 140 -19.35 5.32 -12.25
C LYS A 140 -19.24 5.71 -10.78
N VAL A 141 -18.20 6.46 -10.44
CA VAL A 141 -18.01 7.00 -9.09
C VAL A 141 -19.07 8.08 -8.79
N ILE A 142 -19.77 7.91 -7.67
CA ILE A 142 -20.84 8.78 -7.17
C ILE A 142 -20.78 8.91 -5.64
N ALA A 143 -21.48 9.87 -5.07
CA ALA A 143 -21.56 10.04 -3.61
C ALA A 143 -22.11 8.77 -2.93
N ALA A 144 -21.52 8.37 -1.80
CA ALA A 144 -21.82 7.10 -1.13
C ALA A 144 -23.31 6.90 -0.81
N GLY A 145 -24.05 7.97 -0.48
CA GLY A 145 -25.48 7.91 -0.18
C GLY A 145 -26.41 7.61 -1.38
N MET A 146 -25.88 7.60 -2.60
CA MET A 146 -26.64 7.32 -3.83
C MET A 146 -26.21 6.01 -4.51
N ALA A 147 -25.30 5.26 -3.88
CA ALA A 147 -24.61 4.17 -4.52
C ALA A 147 -25.23 2.79 -4.29
N SER A 148 -24.89 1.88 -5.20
CA SER A 148 -25.35 0.48 -5.17
C SER A 148 -24.19 -0.52 -5.15
N VAL A 149 -22.97 -0.07 -5.43
CA VAL A 149 -21.77 -0.92 -5.56
C VAL A 149 -20.62 -0.33 -4.74
N SER A 150 -19.84 -1.18 -4.07
CA SER A 150 -18.67 -0.77 -3.29
C SER A 150 -17.57 -0.20 -4.19
N LEU A 151 -16.82 0.77 -3.68
CA LEU A 151 -15.60 1.27 -4.31
C LEU A 151 -14.40 0.72 -3.54
N PRO A 152 -13.81 -0.40 -3.97
CA PRO A 152 -12.71 -1.01 -3.25
C PRO A 152 -11.41 -0.21 -3.34
N ASP A 153 -10.50 -0.52 -2.43
CA ASP A 153 -9.14 -0.02 -2.39
C ASP A 153 -8.15 -1.07 -2.97
N PHE A 154 -7.10 -0.56 -3.60
CA PHE A 154 -5.97 -1.31 -4.14
C PHE A 154 -4.75 -1.10 -3.22
N PRO A 155 -3.99 -2.16 -2.86
CA PRO A 155 -3.93 -3.53 -3.41
C PRO A 155 -4.70 -4.58 -2.60
N GLN A 156 -5.71 -4.17 -1.82
CA GLN A 156 -6.39 -5.04 -0.86
C GLN A 156 -7.25 -6.10 -1.54
N THR A 157 -7.67 -5.85 -2.77
CA THR A 157 -8.42 -6.79 -3.60
C THR A 157 -7.54 -7.78 -4.35
N VAL A 158 -6.21 -7.65 -4.29
CA VAL A 158 -5.28 -8.65 -4.83
C VAL A 158 -5.56 -9.99 -4.13
N PRO A 159 -5.71 -11.12 -4.86
CA PRO A 159 -6.16 -12.39 -4.28
C PRO A 159 -5.30 -12.97 -3.13
N MET A 160 -4.08 -12.47 -2.93
CA MET A 160 -3.13 -12.96 -1.92
C MET A 160 -3.13 -12.15 -0.60
N SER A 161 -3.84 -11.01 -0.51
CA SER A 161 -3.55 -9.97 0.51
C SER A 161 -4.62 -9.72 1.59
N ARG A 162 -5.66 -10.56 1.71
CA ARG A 162 -6.82 -10.21 2.57
C ARG A 162 -6.64 -10.54 4.05
N LEU A 163 -6.45 -9.51 4.88
CA LEU A 163 -6.90 -9.47 6.27
C LEU A 163 -8.06 -8.47 6.40
N SER A 164 -9.12 -8.85 7.10
CA SER A 164 -10.24 -7.97 7.46
C SER A 164 -9.97 -7.33 8.81
N ALA A 165 -10.26 -6.03 8.97
CA ALA A 165 -10.32 -5.39 10.28
C ALA A 165 -11.37 -6.13 11.15
N GLN A 166 -10.99 -6.50 12.38
CA GLN A 166 -11.88 -7.06 13.39
C GLN A 166 -11.88 -6.13 14.60
N GLN A 167 -13.01 -5.48 14.86
CA GLN A 167 -13.14 -4.55 15.99
C GLN A 167 -13.28 -5.36 17.29
N HIS A 168 -12.23 -5.38 18.12
CA HIS A 168 -12.31 -5.92 19.47
C HIS A 168 -12.91 -4.87 20.41
N TYR A 169 -14.15 -5.07 20.83
CA TYR A 169 -14.72 -4.31 21.94
C TYR A 169 -14.12 -4.82 23.25
N ALA A 170 -13.29 -4.01 23.91
CA ALA A 170 -12.98 -4.20 25.31
C ALA A 170 -14.21 -3.78 26.12
N MET A 171 -15.00 -4.75 26.59
CA MET A 171 -15.91 -4.50 27.70
C MET A 171 -15.04 -4.44 28.95
N GLU A 172 -14.75 -3.23 29.43
CA GLU A 172 -14.31 -3.07 30.82
C GLU A 172 -15.47 -3.41 31.78
N PRO A 173 -15.17 -4.01 32.95
CA PRO A 173 -16.15 -4.43 33.94
C PRO A 173 -16.84 -3.28 34.68
#